data_AF-A0A957PFT2-F1
#
_entry.id   AF-A0A957PFT2-F1
#
_cell.length_a   1.000
_cell.length_b   1.000
_cell.length_c   1.000
_cell.angle_alpha   90.00
_cell.angle_beta   90.00
_cell.angle_gamma   90.00
#
_symmetry.space_group_name_H-M   'P 1'
#
loop_
_entity.id
_entity.type
_entity.pdbx_description
1 polymer ?
#
loop_
_entity_poly.entity_id
_entity_poly.type
_entity_poly.pdbx_seq_one_letter_code
_entity_poly.pdbx_strand_id
1 'polypeptide(L)'
;MTKLLYYDDAYLQEFDAQIVDVDTSENGPRVALDQTAFYPGGGGQPNDLGWLTIAGQRYDVSSVKKEGRHIWHKLSTNGGEPSIPNGAAVHGQLDWARRYKLMRTHTAMHILCGVVWRDYEASVTGGNMDPGQSRMDFEFASLTRELIGEIEAKCNAEIAAAHDIRTQILPREEAFQIPDLIRTK
;
A
#
# COMPACT_ATOMS: atom_id res chain seq x y z
N MET A 1 -0.33 -0.30 20.07
CA MET A 1 0.12 -0.62 18.69
C MET A 1 -1.10 -0.48 17.82
N THR A 2 -1.02 0.22 16.70
CA THR A 2 -2.17 0.38 15.79
C THR A 2 -2.48 -0.96 15.11
N LYS A 3 -3.75 -1.41 15.14
CA LYS A 3 -4.22 -2.57 14.38
C LYS A 3 -4.33 -2.20 12.88
N LEU A 4 -3.73 -3.03 12.02
CA LEU A 4 -3.58 -2.76 10.59
C LEU A 4 -4.64 -3.52 9.81
N LEU A 5 -5.81 -2.91 9.61
CA LEU A 5 -6.99 -3.57 9.03
C LEU A 5 -6.78 -4.00 7.57
N TYR A 6 -5.91 -3.31 6.84
CA TYR A 6 -5.60 -3.59 5.43
C TYR A 6 -4.87 -4.93 5.20
N TYR A 7 -4.34 -5.57 6.25
CA TYR A 7 -3.81 -6.93 6.14
C TYR A 7 -4.90 -8.00 6.29
N ASP A 8 -5.99 -7.68 6.98
CA ASP A 8 -7.13 -8.59 7.19
C ASP A 8 -8.09 -8.53 5.98
N ASP A 9 -8.39 -7.31 5.51
CA ASP A 9 -9.25 -7.06 4.36
C ASP A 9 -8.72 -5.89 3.52
N ALA A 10 -8.12 -6.20 2.36
CA ALA A 10 -7.60 -5.20 1.44
C ALA A 10 -8.67 -4.36 0.74
N TYR A 11 -9.93 -4.81 0.77
CA TYR A 11 -11.09 -4.15 0.15
C TYR A 11 -11.93 -3.34 1.14
N LEU A 12 -11.56 -3.30 2.42
CA LEU A 12 -12.20 -2.44 3.41
C LEU A 12 -11.97 -0.96 3.05
N GLN A 13 -13.06 -0.26 2.73
CA GLN A 13 -13.03 1.13 2.25
C GLN A 13 -13.28 2.14 3.38
N GLU A 14 -14.02 1.74 4.39
CA GLU A 14 -14.46 2.57 5.51
C GLU A 14 -14.30 1.79 6.82
N PHE A 15 -14.00 2.49 7.91
CA PHE A 15 -13.81 1.87 9.23
C PHE A 15 -14.04 2.88 10.36
N ASP A 16 -14.36 2.36 11.54
CA ASP A 16 -14.42 3.15 12.77
C ASP A 16 -13.17 2.90 13.63
N ALA A 17 -12.71 3.93 14.32
CA ALA A 17 -11.54 3.88 15.19
C ALA A 17 -11.64 4.92 16.32
N GLN A 18 -10.64 4.90 17.20
CA GLN A 18 -10.44 5.93 18.23
C GLN A 18 -9.07 6.58 18.06
N ILE A 19 -9.03 7.89 18.33
CA ILE A 19 -7.79 8.64 18.37
C ILE A 19 -7.03 8.29 19.65
N VAL A 20 -5.82 7.80 19.50
CA VAL A 20 -4.95 7.42 20.64
C VAL A 20 -3.85 8.43 20.90
N ASP A 21 -3.55 9.28 19.94
CA ASP A 21 -2.58 10.36 20.09
C ASP A 21 -2.83 11.48 19.08
N VAL A 22 -2.44 12.70 19.44
CA VAL A 22 -2.60 13.92 18.62
C VAL A 22 -1.31 14.72 18.68
N ASP A 23 -0.81 15.09 17.51
CA ASP A 23 0.38 15.93 17.37
C ASP A 23 0.06 17.10 16.44
N THR A 24 0.14 18.31 16.98
CA THR A 24 -0.11 19.58 16.27
C THR A 24 1.18 20.41 16.09
N SER A 25 2.35 19.80 16.27
CA SER A 25 3.65 20.47 16.15
C SER A 25 4.07 20.78 14.70
N GLU A 26 5.36 21.08 14.48
CA GLU A 26 5.98 21.66 13.26
C GLU A 26 5.58 21.05 11.91
N ASN A 27 5.00 19.85 11.89
CA ASN A 27 4.58 19.15 10.66
C ASN A 27 3.10 19.35 10.28
N GLY A 28 2.35 20.16 11.04
CA GLY A 28 0.91 20.30 10.93
C GLY A 28 0.15 19.18 11.66
N PRO A 29 -1.16 19.35 11.87
CA PRO A 29 -1.95 18.46 12.71
C PRO A 29 -2.02 17.05 12.15
N ARG A 30 -1.67 16.07 12.97
CA ARG A 30 -1.75 14.64 12.67
C ARG A 30 -2.28 13.86 13.86
N VAL A 31 -2.94 12.74 13.56
CA VAL A 31 -3.55 11.87 14.59
C VAL A 31 -3.09 10.43 14.42
N ALA A 32 -2.87 9.75 15.53
CA ALA A 32 -2.67 8.31 15.57
C ALA A 32 -3.97 7.62 15.98
N LEU A 33 -4.29 6.50 15.33
CA LEU A 33 -5.50 5.72 15.60
C LEU A 33 -5.16 4.38 16.27
N ASP A 34 -6.10 3.83 17.02
CA ASP A 34 -6.02 2.47 17.57
C ASP A 34 -6.05 1.40 16.47
N GLN A 35 -6.76 1.66 15.37
CA GLN A 35 -6.81 0.83 14.17
C GLN A 35 -6.98 1.68 12.90
N THR A 36 -6.51 1.19 11.76
CA THR A 36 -6.67 1.90 10.48
C THR A 36 -6.67 0.98 9.27
N ALA A 37 -7.51 1.31 8.28
CA ALA A 37 -7.45 0.74 6.94
C ALA A 37 -6.49 1.50 6.01
N PHE A 38 -6.00 2.69 6.39
CA PHE A 38 -5.04 3.44 5.59
C PHE A 38 -3.66 2.75 5.61
N TYR A 39 -3.15 2.47 4.42
CA TYR A 39 -1.81 1.94 4.21
C TYR A 39 -0.80 3.09 4.30
N PRO A 40 0.22 3.00 5.18
CA PRO A 40 1.20 4.08 5.40
C PRO A 40 2.24 4.21 4.28
N GLY A 41 2.15 3.40 3.22
CA GLY A 41 3.22 3.28 2.23
C GLY A 41 4.33 2.32 2.67
N GLY A 42 5.16 1.94 1.70
CA GLY A 42 6.27 1.00 1.92
C GLY A 42 6.55 0.15 0.68
N GLY A 43 7.81 -0.29 0.51
CA GLY A 43 8.20 -1.13 -0.62
C GLY A 43 8.03 -0.47 -1.99
N GLY A 44 8.09 0.87 -2.06
CA GLY A 44 7.82 1.64 -3.28
C GLY A 44 6.34 1.96 -3.53
N GLN A 45 5.40 1.36 -2.78
CA GLN A 45 3.99 1.75 -2.85
C GLN A 45 3.73 3.04 -2.06
N PRO A 46 3.11 4.07 -2.66
CA PRO A 46 2.67 5.28 -1.97
C PRO A 46 1.65 5.00 -0.87
N ASN A 47 1.54 5.93 0.08
CA ASN A 47 0.47 5.87 1.08
C ASN A 47 -0.92 6.12 0.46
N ASP A 48 -1.93 5.73 1.23
CA ASP A 48 -3.31 6.10 0.94
C ASP A 48 -3.63 7.53 1.32
N LEU A 49 -4.66 8.03 0.67
CA LEU A 49 -5.34 9.28 0.94
C LEU A 49 -6.82 8.97 1.22
N GLY A 50 -7.56 9.97 1.69
CA GLY A 50 -8.95 9.82 2.08
C GLY A 50 -9.33 10.91 3.07
N TRP A 51 -10.25 10.61 3.97
CA TRP A 51 -10.65 11.54 5.03
C TRP A 51 -11.04 10.84 6.32
N LEU A 52 -10.95 11.59 7.41
CA LEU A 52 -11.43 11.23 8.73
C LEU A 52 -12.57 12.17 9.11
N THR A 53 -13.68 11.62 9.59
CA THR A 53 -14.79 12.37 10.18
C THR A 53 -14.70 12.27 11.70
N ILE A 54 -14.45 13.42 12.37
CA ILE A 54 -14.27 13.53 13.82
C ILE A 54 -15.29 14.54 14.32
N ALA A 55 -16.15 14.15 15.27
CA ALA A 55 -17.22 15.00 15.79
C ALA A 55 -18.11 15.66 14.70
N GLY A 56 -18.34 14.94 13.60
CA GLY A 56 -19.12 15.42 12.45
C GLY A 56 -18.36 16.32 11.47
N GLN A 57 -17.12 16.71 11.79
CA GLN A 57 -16.26 17.48 10.90
C GLN A 57 -15.36 16.56 10.07
N ARG A 58 -15.30 16.80 8.77
CA ARG A 58 -14.40 16.10 7.85
C ARG A 58 -13.02 16.75 7.82
N TYR A 59 -11.98 15.91 7.85
CA TYR A 59 -10.58 16.27 7.69
C TYR A 59 -9.96 15.39 6.60
N ASP A 60 -9.44 15.99 5.52
CA ASP A 60 -8.76 15.22 4.49
C ASP A 60 -7.40 14.72 5.01
N VAL A 61 -7.07 13.47 4.70
CA VAL A 61 -5.79 12.84 5.04
C VAL A 61 -4.84 13.04 3.87
N SER A 62 -3.83 13.87 4.08
CA SER A 62 -2.84 14.26 3.05
C SER A 62 -1.62 13.34 3.00
N SER A 63 -1.35 12.62 4.09
CA SER A 63 -0.27 11.63 4.16
C SER A 63 -0.52 10.70 5.33
N VAL A 64 -0.16 9.43 5.14
CA VAL A 64 -0.12 8.43 6.20
C VAL A 64 1.30 7.89 6.32
N LYS A 65 1.81 7.77 7.55
CA LYS A 65 3.17 7.29 7.81
C LYS A 65 3.21 6.43 9.06
N LYS A 66 4.06 5.39 9.04
CA LYS A 66 4.40 4.61 10.22
C LYS A 66 5.60 5.24 10.92
N GLU A 67 5.43 5.65 12.18
CA GLU A 67 6.53 6.17 13.01
C GLU A 67 6.47 5.48 14.38
N GLY A 68 7.55 4.77 14.73
CA GLY A 68 7.57 3.93 15.91
C GLY A 68 6.45 2.88 15.89
N ARG A 69 5.56 2.95 16.88
CA ARG A 69 4.43 2.02 17.05
C ARG A 69 3.09 2.51 16.49
N HIS A 70 3.06 3.72 15.95
CA HIS A 70 1.85 4.42 15.52
C HIS A 70 1.81 4.56 14.00
N ILE A 71 0.58 4.53 13.47
CA ILE A 71 0.29 5.02 12.12
C ILE A 71 -0.30 6.42 12.27
N TRP A 72 0.43 7.41 11.76
CA TRP A 72 0.07 8.82 11.80
C TRP A 72 -0.65 9.23 10.52
N HIS A 73 -1.75 9.95 10.68
CA HIS A 73 -2.59 10.47 9.60
C HIS A 73 -2.50 11.99 9.64
N LYS A 74 -1.80 12.59 8.67
CA LYS A 74 -1.66 14.04 8.57
C LYS A 74 -2.93 14.65 7.99
N LEU A 75 -3.54 15.54 8.76
CA LEU A 75 -4.80 16.20 8.43
C LEU A 75 -4.52 17.50 7.67
N SER A 76 -5.28 17.73 6.59
CA SER A 76 -5.36 19.05 5.97
C SER A 76 -6.42 19.87 6.69
N THR A 77 -6.07 21.07 7.14
CA THR A 77 -6.94 21.83 8.04
C THR A 77 -7.41 23.18 7.52
N ASN A 78 -7.21 23.47 6.23
CA ASN A 78 -7.65 24.73 5.59
C ASN A 78 -7.34 25.99 6.43
N GLY A 79 -6.25 25.98 7.20
CA GLY A 79 -5.82 27.10 8.05
C GLY A 79 -6.36 27.12 9.49
N GLY A 80 -7.18 26.15 9.90
CA GLY A 80 -7.61 26.00 11.31
C GLY A 80 -6.71 25.05 12.10
N GLU A 81 -6.56 25.27 13.41
CA GLU A 81 -6.05 24.27 14.34
C GLU A 81 -7.22 23.44 14.87
N PRO A 82 -7.31 22.14 14.53
CA PRO A 82 -8.45 21.35 14.93
C PRO A 82 -8.32 20.98 16.42
N SER A 83 -9.34 21.30 17.21
CA SER A 83 -9.44 20.88 18.60
C SER A 83 -9.91 19.42 18.65
N ILE A 84 -8.97 18.49 18.51
CA ILE A 84 -9.23 17.06 18.47
C ILE A 84 -8.78 16.46 19.81
N PRO A 85 -9.70 15.97 20.66
CA PRO A 85 -9.32 15.33 21.91
C PRO A 85 -8.83 13.90 21.68
N ASN A 86 -7.87 13.46 22.50
CA ASN A 86 -7.56 12.04 22.64
C ASN A 86 -8.82 11.26 23.06
N GLY A 87 -8.97 10.05 22.54
CA GLY A 87 -10.13 9.19 22.75
C GLY A 87 -11.34 9.53 21.88
N ALA A 88 -11.28 10.56 21.02
CA ALA A 88 -12.38 10.87 20.12
C ALA A 88 -12.66 9.69 19.15
N ALA A 89 -13.93 9.38 18.96
CA ALA A 89 -14.36 8.48 17.90
C ALA A 89 -14.12 9.12 16.53
N VAL A 90 -13.66 8.31 15.60
CA VAL A 90 -13.42 8.72 14.21
C VAL A 90 -13.98 7.68 13.25
N HIS A 91 -14.55 8.17 12.16
CA HIS A 91 -14.93 7.36 11.02
C HIS A 91 -13.99 7.69 9.86
N GLY A 92 -13.23 6.70 9.38
CA GLY A 92 -12.26 6.85 8.30
C GLY A 92 -12.79 6.29 6.98
N GLN A 93 -12.54 7.01 5.89
CA GLN A 93 -12.89 6.57 4.53
C GLN A 93 -11.68 6.78 3.60
N LEU A 94 -11.33 5.74 2.84
CA LEU A 94 -10.25 5.79 1.87
C LEU A 94 -10.69 6.50 0.58
N ASP A 95 -9.77 7.18 -0.09
CA ASP A 95 -9.91 7.45 -1.53
C ASP A 95 -9.81 6.11 -2.27
N TRP A 96 -10.96 5.46 -2.44
CA TRP A 96 -11.03 4.11 -2.99
C TRP A 96 -10.55 4.04 -4.44
N ALA A 97 -10.81 5.08 -5.24
CA ALA A 97 -10.36 5.12 -6.63
C ALA A 97 -8.82 5.08 -6.69
N ARG A 98 -8.14 5.86 -5.82
CA ARG A 98 -6.69 5.80 -5.67
C ARG A 98 -6.22 4.45 -5.16
N ARG A 99 -6.80 3.96 -4.05
CA ARG A 99 -6.40 2.69 -3.42
C ARG A 99 -6.52 1.52 -4.39
N TYR A 100 -7.65 1.39 -5.08
CA TYR A 100 -7.88 0.32 -6.03
C TYR A 100 -6.93 0.40 -7.23
N LYS A 101 -6.62 1.62 -7.71
CA LYS A 101 -5.62 1.82 -8.77
C LYS A 101 -4.22 1.37 -8.31
N LEU A 102 -3.83 1.66 -7.07
CA LEU A 102 -2.59 1.16 -6.47
C LEU A 102 -2.59 -0.38 -6.38
N MET A 103 -3.66 -1.00 -5.90
CA MET A 103 -3.79 -2.47 -5.84
C MET A 103 -3.60 -3.12 -7.21
N ARG A 104 -4.24 -2.57 -8.25
CA ARG A 104 -4.09 -3.05 -9.63
C ARG A 104 -2.65 -2.90 -10.14
N THR A 105 -2.02 -1.74 -9.90
CA THR A 105 -0.63 -1.51 -10.31
C THR A 105 0.33 -2.47 -9.60
N HIS A 106 0.19 -2.66 -8.29
CA HIS A 106 1.06 -3.55 -7.52
C HIS A 106 0.87 -5.02 -7.96
N THR A 107 -0.38 -5.45 -8.18
CA THR A 107 -0.66 -6.80 -8.70
C THR A 107 0.00 -7.02 -10.07
N ALA A 108 -0.08 -6.02 -10.97
CA ALA A 108 0.57 -6.09 -12.27
C ALA A 108 2.11 -6.19 -12.15
N MET A 109 2.72 -5.50 -11.17
CA MET A 109 4.14 -5.66 -10.87
C MET A 109 4.48 -7.09 -10.41
N HIS A 110 3.65 -7.71 -9.56
CA HIS A 110 3.85 -9.11 -9.18
C HIS A 110 3.73 -10.08 -10.37
N ILE A 111 2.79 -9.84 -11.28
CA ILE A 111 2.67 -10.62 -12.52
C ILE A 111 3.93 -10.48 -13.37
N LEU A 112 4.41 -9.24 -13.59
CA LEU A 112 5.64 -8.98 -14.33
C LEU A 112 6.84 -9.67 -13.68
N CYS A 113 7.00 -9.55 -12.36
CA CYS A 113 8.02 -10.25 -11.59
C CYS A 113 7.94 -11.77 -11.78
N GLY A 114 6.72 -12.33 -11.71
CA GLY A 114 6.49 -13.76 -11.86
C GLY A 114 6.82 -14.29 -13.24
N VAL A 115 6.38 -13.61 -14.30
CA VAL A 115 6.70 -13.96 -15.69
C VAL A 115 8.20 -13.86 -15.93
N VAL A 116 8.84 -12.78 -15.49
CA VAL A 116 10.27 -12.56 -15.71
C VAL A 116 11.11 -13.61 -14.99
N TRP A 117 10.77 -13.93 -13.73
CA TRP A 117 11.44 -14.98 -12.98
C TRP A 117 11.28 -16.36 -13.62
N ARG A 118 10.04 -16.75 -13.95
CA ARG A 118 9.71 -18.08 -14.48
C ARG A 118 10.41 -18.37 -15.81
N ASP A 119 10.47 -17.38 -16.71
CA ASP A 119 10.88 -17.62 -18.09
C ASP A 119 12.34 -17.22 -18.37
N TYR A 120 12.92 -16.33 -17.54
CA TYR A 120 14.24 -15.76 -17.79
C TYR A 120 15.17 -15.76 -16.57
N GLU A 121 14.70 -16.24 -15.41
CA GLU A 121 15.46 -16.38 -14.16
C GLU A 121 16.13 -15.06 -13.68
N ALA A 122 15.58 -13.92 -14.11
CA ALA A 122 16.06 -12.60 -13.72
C ALA A 122 15.36 -12.11 -12.46
N SER A 123 16.11 -11.86 -11.39
CA SER A 123 15.58 -11.31 -10.14
C SER A 123 15.32 -9.81 -10.23
N VAL A 124 14.38 -9.34 -9.40
CA VAL A 124 14.11 -7.91 -9.23
C VAL A 124 15.22 -7.27 -8.40
N THR A 125 15.79 -6.18 -8.89
CA THR A 125 16.83 -5.40 -8.18
C THR A 125 16.32 -4.05 -7.67
N GLY A 126 15.13 -3.65 -8.07
CA GLY A 126 14.52 -2.40 -7.65
C GLY A 126 13.14 -2.19 -8.26
N GLY A 127 12.40 -1.24 -7.71
CA GLY A 127 11.10 -0.86 -8.25
C GLY A 127 10.50 0.32 -7.51
N ASN A 128 9.57 0.99 -8.16
CA ASN A 128 8.76 2.03 -7.55
C ASN A 128 7.41 2.11 -8.28
N MET A 129 6.39 2.66 -7.63
CA MET A 129 5.07 2.80 -8.26
C MET A 129 4.35 4.07 -7.85
N ASP A 130 3.46 4.47 -8.75
CA ASP A 130 2.44 5.50 -8.59
C ASP A 130 1.08 4.92 -9.03
N PRO A 131 -0.06 5.56 -8.71
CA PRO A 131 -1.35 5.06 -9.16
C PRO A 131 -1.46 4.99 -10.70
N GLY A 132 -1.38 3.77 -11.26
CA GLY A 132 -1.47 3.51 -12.69
C GLY A 132 -0.14 3.51 -13.44
N GLN A 133 0.99 3.69 -12.75
CA GLN A 133 2.32 3.68 -13.36
C GLN A 133 3.31 2.99 -12.43
N SER A 134 4.21 2.18 -12.96
CA SER A 134 5.26 1.56 -12.16
C SER A 134 6.52 1.34 -12.96
N ARG A 135 7.61 1.06 -12.24
CA ARG A 135 8.89 0.63 -12.78
C ARG A 135 9.36 -0.58 -11.98
N MET A 136 9.90 -1.57 -12.69
CA MET A 136 10.62 -2.69 -12.11
C MET A 136 11.96 -2.84 -12.82
N ASP A 137 13.00 -3.11 -12.02
CA ASP A 137 14.36 -3.23 -12.47
C ASP A 137 14.78 -4.71 -12.43
N PHE A 138 15.40 -5.16 -13.52
CA PHE A 138 15.84 -6.53 -13.70
C PHE A 138 17.26 -6.55 -14.29
N GLU A 139 18.03 -7.58 -13.95
CA GLU A 139 19.33 -7.84 -14.56
C GLU A 139 19.16 -8.67 -15.84
N PHE A 140 19.12 -8.00 -16.99
CA PHE A 140 19.15 -8.65 -18.30
C PHE A 140 20.48 -8.41 -19.01
N ALA A 141 21.02 -9.43 -19.69
CA ALA A 141 22.19 -9.27 -20.55
C ALA A 141 21.89 -8.38 -21.77
N SER A 142 20.66 -8.44 -22.29
CA SER A 142 20.15 -7.56 -23.35
C SER A 142 18.62 -7.48 -23.27
N LEU A 143 18.05 -6.28 -23.41
CA LEU A 143 16.62 -6.04 -23.42
C LEU A 143 16.22 -5.43 -24.77
N THR A 144 15.76 -6.26 -25.70
CA THR A 144 15.33 -5.83 -27.04
C THR A 144 13.84 -5.50 -27.07
N ARG A 145 13.38 -4.79 -28.11
CA ARG A 145 11.95 -4.47 -28.28
C ARG A 145 11.09 -5.73 -28.43
N GLU A 146 11.63 -6.73 -29.11
CA GLU A 146 10.97 -8.02 -29.32
C GLU A 146 10.75 -8.74 -27.99
N LEU A 147 11.78 -8.78 -27.13
CA LEU A 147 11.67 -9.36 -25.79
C LEU A 147 10.67 -8.59 -24.91
N ILE A 148 10.65 -7.25 -24.97
CA ILE A 148 9.67 -6.45 -24.25
C ILE A 148 8.24 -6.82 -24.68
N GLY A 149 7.98 -6.92 -25.98
CA GLY A 149 6.67 -7.29 -26.51
C GLY A 149 6.25 -8.72 -26.13
N GLU A 150 7.20 -9.66 -26.10
CA GLU A 150 6.97 -11.02 -25.62
C GLU A 150 6.57 -11.05 -24.13
N ILE A 151 7.33 -10.35 -23.28
CA ILE A 151 7.05 -10.26 -21.84
C ILE A 151 5.67 -9.62 -21.61
N GLU A 152 5.33 -8.56 -22.34
CA GLU A 152 4.02 -7.91 -22.26
C GLU A 152 2.89 -8.88 -22.64
N ALA A 153 3.03 -9.62 -23.75
CA ALA A 153 2.03 -10.58 -24.18
C ALA A 153 1.81 -11.70 -23.13
N LYS A 154 2.90 -12.19 -22.53
CA LYS A 154 2.85 -13.20 -21.46
C LYS A 154 2.18 -12.66 -20.21
N CYS A 155 2.51 -11.44 -19.78
CA CYS A 155 1.84 -10.81 -18.63
C CYS A 155 0.33 -10.65 -18.86
N ASN A 156 -0.07 -10.25 -20.07
CA ASN A 156 -1.50 -10.12 -20.42
C ASN A 156 -2.22 -11.47 -20.43
N ALA A 157 -1.55 -12.56 -20.81
CA ALA A 157 -2.11 -13.91 -20.70
C ALA A 157 -2.37 -14.31 -19.24
N GLU A 158 -1.44 -14.02 -18.32
CA GLU A 158 -1.61 -14.28 -16.87
C GLU A 158 -2.75 -13.43 -16.28
N ILE A 159 -2.89 -12.17 -16.72
CA ILE A 159 -4.02 -11.32 -16.33
C ILE A 159 -5.36 -11.93 -16.79
N ALA A 160 -5.42 -12.39 -18.04
CA ALA A 160 -6.63 -12.98 -18.62
C ALA A 160 -7.01 -14.30 -17.95
N ALA A 161 -6.04 -15.05 -17.42
CA ALA A 161 -6.27 -16.29 -16.70
C ALA A 161 -6.97 -16.09 -15.34
N ALA A 162 -6.99 -14.86 -14.80
CA ALA A 162 -7.76 -14.48 -13.62
C ALA A 162 -7.54 -15.39 -12.40
N HIS A 163 -6.28 -15.73 -12.12
CA HIS A 163 -5.91 -16.55 -10.98
C HIS A 163 -6.32 -15.91 -9.64
N ASP A 164 -6.69 -16.75 -8.68
CA ASP A 164 -6.94 -16.32 -7.29
C ASP A 164 -5.69 -15.68 -6.67
N ILE A 165 -5.85 -14.51 -6.06
CA ILE A 165 -4.82 -13.89 -5.21
C ILE A 165 -5.09 -14.29 -3.76
N ARG A 166 -4.07 -14.85 -3.10
CA ARG A 166 -4.15 -15.28 -1.69
C ARG A 166 -3.03 -14.63 -0.89
N THR A 167 -3.35 -14.20 0.33
CA THR A 167 -2.40 -13.63 1.27
C THR A 167 -2.44 -14.42 2.58
N GLN A 168 -1.28 -14.62 3.20
CA GLN A 168 -1.15 -15.33 4.46
C GLN A 168 -0.03 -14.69 5.29
N ILE A 169 -0.22 -14.64 6.61
CA ILE A 169 0.83 -14.26 7.55
C ILE A 169 1.45 -15.55 8.06
N LEU A 170 2.71 -15.79 7.71
CA LEU A 170 3.45 -16.99 8.09
C LEU A 170 4.55 -16.64 9.10
N PRO A 171 4.89 -17.56 10.01
CA PRO A 171 6.15 -17.49 10.76
C PRO A 171 7.33 -17.37 9.79
N ARG A 172 8.34 -16.60 10.21
CA ARG A 172 9.52 -16.35 9.37
C ARG A 172 10.14 -17.67 8.88
N GLU A 173 10.39 -18.61 9.79
CA GLU A 173 11.01 -19.89 9.46
C GLU A 173 10.24 -20.67 8.38
N GLU A 174 8.91 -20.72 8.47
CA GLU A 174 8.05 -21.37 7.46
C GLU A 174 8.14 -20.67 6.10
N ALA A 175 8.10 -19.33 6.08
CA ALA A 175 8.24 -18.56 4.85
C ALA A 175 9.57 -18.81 4.12
N PHE A 176 10.67 -19.04 4.86
CA PHE A 176 11.98 -19.37 4.28
C PHE A 176 12.05 -20.80 3.71
N GLN A 177 11.14 -21.69 4.08
CA GLN A 177 11.06 -23.04 3.52
C GLN A 177 10.25 -23.11 2.23
N ILE A 178 9.56 -22.04 1.83
CA ILE A 178 8.77 -21.98 0.60
C ILE A 178 9.68 -21.47 -0.53
N PRO A 179 10.11 -22.33 -1.47
CA PRO A 179 10.91 -21.90 -2.61
C PRO A 179 10.16 -20.86 -3.43
N ASP A 180 10.90 -19.94 -4.06
CA ASP A 180 10.35 -18.90 -4.94
C ASP A 180 9.42 -17.85 -4.29
N LEU A 181 9.21 -17.88 -2.97
CA LEU A 181 8.43 -16.85 -2.27
C LEU A 181 9.15 -15.49 -2.27
N ILE A 182 10.48 -15.51 -2.25
CA ILE A 182 11.35 -14.31 -2.27
C ILE A 182 12.08 -14.27 -3.61
N ARG A 183 11.70 -13.32 -4.49
CA ARG A 183 12.26 -13.13 -5.85
C ARG A 183 13.02 -11.82 -6.01
N THR A 184 13.33 -11.19 -4.88
CA THR A 184 14.12 -9.96 -4.77
C THR A 184 15.50 -10.31 -4.24
N LYS A 185 16.55 -9.69 -4.81
CA LYS A 185 17.91 -9.77 -4.27
C LYS A 185 18.13 -8.78 -3.14
#